data_AF-A0A4Q3T1N1-F1
#
_entry.id   AF-A0A4Q3T1N1-F1
#
_cell.length_a   1.000
_cell.length_b   1.000
_cell.length_c   1.000
_cell.angle_alpha   90.00
_cell.angle_beta   90.00
_cell.angle_gamma   90.00
#
_symmetry.space_group_name_H-M   'P 1'
#
loop_
_entity.id
_entity.type
_entity.pdbx_description
1 polymer ?
#
loop_
_entity_poly.entity_id
_entity_poly.type
_entity_poly.pdbx_seq_one_letter_code
_entity_poly.pdbx_strand_id
1 'polypeptide(L)' 'MSNFDHFLGTREVAAQHAVDIAALTAYLQQHLPGFEGPLSVEMFKGGQSNPTYKLITPARAY' A
#
# COMPACT_ATOMS: atom_id res chain seq x y z
N MET A 1 22.00 4.25 -17.66
CA MET A 1 21.07 3.86 -16.58
C MET A 1 19.77 3.46 -17.24
N SER A 2 19.21 2.32 -16.87
CA SER A 2 18.14 1.67 -17.63
C SER A 2 16.79 2.28 -17.26
N ASN A 3 15.94 2.56 -18.24
CA ASN A 3 14.62 3.20 -18.05
C ASN A 3 13.67 2.43 -17.12
N PHE A 4 14.01 1.18 -16.77
CA PHE A 4 13.23 0.31 -15.90
C PHE A 4 13.27 0.70 -14.42
N ASP A 5 14.31 1.41 -13.96
CA ASP A 5 14.46 1.80 -12.55
C ASP A 5 13.30 2.67 -12.05
N HIS A 6 12.63 3.38 -12.96
CA HIS A 6 11.49 4.25 -12.66
C HIS A 6 10.25 3.48 -12.18
N PHE A 7 10.15 2.19 -12.50
CA PHE A 7 9.01 1.35 -12.13
C PHE A 7 9.28 0.47 -10.91
N LEU A 8 10.52 0.47 -10.41
CA LEU A 8 10.95 -0.40 -9.31
C LEU A 8 10.70 0.25 -7.94
N GLY A 9 10.19 -0.58 -7.03
CA GLY A 9 9.93 -0.21 -5.65
C GLY A 9 8.61 0.54 -5.45
N THR A 10 8.48 1.08 -4.25
CA THR A 10 7.31 1.81 -3.79
C THR A 10 7.62 3.30 -3.65
N ARG A 11 6.57 4.09 -3.51
CA ARG A 11 6.58 5.53 -3.24
C ARG A 11 5.43 5.86 -2.32
N GLU A 12 5.47 7.05 -1.75
CA GLU A 12 4.33 7.57 -1.00
C GLU A 12 3.09 7.68 -1.90
N VAL A 13 1.93 7.44 -1.27
CA VAL A 13 0.63 7.55 -1.93
C VAL A 13 0.37 9.02 -2.23
N ALA A 14 0.21 9.35 -3.51
CA ALA A 14 -0.12 10.71 -3.93
C ALA A 14 -1.56 11.06 -3.51
N ALA A 15 -1.86 12.33 -3.23
CA ALA A 15 -3.18 12.76 -2.75
C ALA A 15 -4.35 12.33 -3.66
N GLN A 16 -4.16 12.31 -4.98
CA GLN A 16 -5.14 11.84 -5.96
C GLN A 16 -5.51 10.34 -5.81
N HIS A 17 -4.69 9.59 -5.08
CA HIS A 17 -4.80 8.17 -4.80
C HIS A 17 -4.92 7.92 -3.28
N ALA A 18 -5.26 8.95 -2.50
CA ALA A 18 -5.35 8.84 -1.05
C ALA A 18 -6.32 7.73 -0.64
N VAL A 19 -5.87 6.92 0.31
CA VAL A 19 -6.66 5.84 0.90
C VAL A 19 -7.02 6.27 2.32
N ASP A 20 -8.30 6.13 2.68
CA ASP A 20 -8.72 6.30 4.07
C ASP A 20 -8.18 5.13 4.90
N ILE A 21 -7.06 5.39 5.59
CA ILE A 21 -6.35 4.39 6.38
C ILE A 21 -7.21 3.90 7.55
N ALA A 22 -8.05 4.74 8.14
CA ALA A 22 -8.87 4.34 9.28
C ALA A 22 -9.98 3.38 8.82
N ALA A 23 -10.67 3.72 7.73
CA ALA A 23 -11.70 2.86 7.15
C ALA A 23 -11.11 1.52 6.66
N LEU A 24 -9.96 1.56 5.96
CA LEU A 24 -9.29 0.34 5.49
C LEU A 24 -8.80 -0.51 6.67
N THR A 25 -8.24 0.10 7.71
CA THR A 25 -7.81 -0.62 8.93
C THR A 25 -9.00 -1.33 9.58
N ALA A 26 -10.13 -0.65 9.76
CA ALA A 26 -11.34 -1.23 10.35
C ALA A 26 -11.89 -2.40 9.50
N TYR A 27 -11.82 -2.30 8.17
CA TYR A 27 -12.18 -3.38 7.27
C TYR A 27 -11.22 -4.57 7.41
N LEU A 28 -9.90 -4.35 7.35
CA LEU A 28 -8.92 -5.42 7.43
C LEU A 28 -8.94 -6.14 8.78
N GLN A 29 -9.19 -5.44 9.88
CA GLN A 29 -9.39 -6.08 11.20
C GLN A 29 -10.55 -7.08 11.20
N GLN A 30 -11.60 -6.84 10.41
CA GLN A 30 -12.77 -7.72 10.33
C GLN A 30 -12.59 -8.84 9.30
N HIS A 31 -11.79 -8.62 8.26
CA HIS A 31 -11.76 -9.48 7.07
C HIS A 31 -10.43 -10.19 6.81
N LEU A 32 -9.35 -9.80 7.47
CA LEU A 32 -8.03 -10.40 7.32
C LEU A 32 -7.58 -11.03 8.65
N PRO A 33 -7.77 -12.35 8.83
CA PRO A 33 -7.37 -13.02 10.06
C PRO A 33 -5.89 -12.80 10.41
N GLY A 34 -5.64 -12.42 11.66
CA GLY A 34 -4.28 -12.12 12.14
C GLY A 34 -3.71 -10.77 11.66
N PHE A 35 -4.54 -9.89 11.10
CA PHE A 35 -4.17 -8.50 10.86
C PHE A 35 -4.06 -7.74 12.19
N GLU A 36 -2.93 -7.07 12.39
CA GLU A 36 -2.68 -6.19 13.52
C GLU A 36 -2.05 -4.89 13.02
N GLY A 37 -2.68 -3.76 13.32
CA GLY A 37 -2.16 -2.43 12.99
C GLY A 37 -1.02 -1.97 13.90
N PRO A 38 -0.53 -0.72 13.76
CA PRO A 38 -1.01 0.31 12.82
C PRO A 38 -0.71 -0.01 11.36
N LEU A 39 -1.55 0.52 10.45
CA LEU A 39 -1.40 0.37 9.01
C LEU A 39 -0.71 1.59 8.40
N SER A 40 0.29 1.35 7.57
CA SER A 40 0.84 2.31 6.62
C SER A 40 0.72 1.74 5.20
N VAL A 41 0.65 2.63 4.21
CA VAL A 41 0.41 2.23 2.82
C VAL A 41 1.40 2.94 1.91
N GLU A 42 2.03 2.17 1.05
CA GLU A 42 2.87 2.69 -0.02
C GLU A 42 2.30 2.27 -1.38
N MET A 43 2.56 3.04 -2.42
CA MET A 43 2.13 2.74 -3.79
C MET A 43 3.30 2.24 -4.61
N PHE A 44 3.14 1.18 -5.38
CA PHE A 44 4.17 0.76 -6.33
C PHE A 44 4.34 1.79 -7.45
N LYS A 45 5.58 2.01 -7.90
CA LYS A 45 5.85 2.94 -9.02
C LYS A 45 5.38 2.38 -10.37
N GLY A 46 5.40 1.05 -10.52
CA GLY A 46 4.78 0.31 -11.63
C GLY A 46 3.31 0.00 -11.38
N GLY A 47 2.57 -0.36 -12.44
CA GLY A 47 1.14 -0.71 -12.36
C GLY A 47 0.19 0.48 -12.63
N GLN A 48 0.27 1.05 -13.84
CA GLN A 48 -0.49 2.25 -14.22
C GLN A 48 -1.98 1.97 -14.55
N SER A 49 -2.32 0.74 -14.95
CA SER A 49 -3.72 0.39 -15.27
C SER A 49 -4.58 0.23 -14.02
N ASN A 50 -3.99 -0.23 -12.91
CA ASN A 50 -4.63 -0.31 -11.60
C ASN A 50 -3.58 0.04 -10.53
N PRO A 51 -3.75 1.15 -9.79
CA PRO A 51 -2.90 1.49 -8.67
C PRO A 51 -2.74 0.31 -7.73
N THR A 52 -1.50 -0.15 -7.55
CA THR A 52 -1.18 -1.27 -6.67
C THR A 52 -0.50 -0.73 -5.43
N TYR A 53 -0.93 -1.19 -4.26
CA TYR A 53 -0.45 -0.73 -2.97
C TYR A 53 0.19 -1.87 -2.20
N LYS A 54 1.18 -1.51 -1.39
CA LYS A 54 1.78 -2.36 -0.37
C LYS A 54 1.23 -1.93 0.99
N LEU A 55 0.65 -2.86 1.72
CA LEU A 55 0.10 -2.62 3.05
C LEU A 55 1.11 -3.07 4.08
N ILE A 56 1.50 -2.18 4.99
CA ILE A 56 2.61 -2.43 5.91
C ILE A 56 2.10 -2.25 7.34
N THR A 57 2.29 -3.28 8.15
CA THR A 57 2.11 -3.28 9.60
C THR A 57 3.44 -3.57 10.29
N PRO A 58 3.57 -3.40 11.63
CA PRO A 58 4.84 -3.68 12.31
C PRO A 58 5.35 -5.12 12.13
N ALA A 59 4.43 -6.08 11.99
CA ALA A 59 4.77 -7.48 11.90
C ALA A 59 4.84 -8.01 10.46
N ARG A 60 4.13 -7.40 9.50
CA ARG A 60 3.93 -7.97 8.16
C ARG A 60 3.79 -6.90 7.08
N ALA A 61 4.13 -7.28 5.85
CA ALA A 61 3.77 -6.55 4.65
C ALA A 61 2.95 -7.44 3.72
N TYR A 62 1.88 -6.88 3.18
CA TYR A 62 0.98 -7.50 2.21
C TYR A 62 1.07 -6.80 0.87
#